data_AF-A0A3N1XIG9-F1
#
_entry.id   AF-A0A3N1XIG9-F1
#
_cell.length_a   1.000
_cell.length_b   1.000
_cell.length_c   1.000
_cell.angle_alpha   90.00
_cell.angle_beta   90.00
_cell.angle_gamma   90.00
#
_symmetry.space_group_name_H-M   'P 1'
#
loop_
_entity.id
_entity.type
_entity.pdbx_description
1 polymer ?
#
loop_
_entity_poly.entity_id
_entity_poly.type
_entity_poly.pdbx_seq_one_letter_code
_entity_poly.pdbx_strand_id
1 'polypeptide(L)'
;MISLLSSQSRLLARIQNLLRRFEGQPELVDGGSFLLDPNTYTLYKDSQSLLLSSNEGKILLALVENRPEIVSKSRLGELLWGTNQYIDENALQVNLTRLRKTLRQLNLDHQIETIRGHGYRLRRQENQ
;
A
#
# COMPACT_ATOMS: atom_id res chain seq x y z
N MET A 1 -5.67 17.93 24.06
CA MET A 1 -4.19 17.93 23.91
C MET A 1 -3.63 16.88 22.95
N ILE A 2 -4.39 15.87 22.51
CA ILE A 2 -3.87 14.78 21.65
C ILE A 2 -3.90 15.12 20.13
N SER A 3 -4.71 16.11 19.71
CA SER A 3 -4.86 16.48 18.29
C SER A 3 -3.63 17.16 17.67
N LEU A 4 -2.88 17.97 18.44
CA LEU A 4 -1.76 18.79 17.93
C LEU A 4 -0.51 17.97 17.53
N LEU A 5 -0.28 16.81 18.17
CA LEU A 5 0.89 15.95 17.92
C LEU A 5 0.80 15.22 16.56
N SER A 6 -0.40 15.05 16.01
CA SER A 6 -0.66 14.31 14.76
C SER A 6 -0.38 15.09 13.47
N SER A 7 -0.39 16.43 13.50
CA SER A 7 0.00 17.24 12.33
C SER A 7 1.51 17.43 12.26
N GLN A 8 2.17 17.50 13.41
CA GLN A 8 3.62 17.69 13.53
C GLN A 8 4.38 16.48 12.99
N SER A 9 3.91 15.26 13.27
CA SER A 9 4.47 14.01 12.74
C SER A 9 4.30 13.87 11.22
N ARG A 10 3.17 14.29 10.65
CA ARG A 10 2.95 14.26 9.19
C ARG A 10 3.86 15.23 8.43
N LEU A 11 4.07 16.42 8.98
CA LEU A 11 4.99 17.38 8.38
C LEU A 11 6.43 16.87 8.46
N LEU A 12 6.83 16.29 9.60
CA LEU A 12 8.14 15.66 9.76
C LEU A 12 8.35 14.51 8.78
N ALA A 13 7.37 13.63 8.59
CA ALA A 13 7.42 12.56 7.59
C ALA A 13 7.58 13.11 6.16
N ARG A 14 6.85 14.19 5.82
CA ARG A 14 6.98 14.89 4.54
C ARG A 14 8.37 15.48 4.34
N ILE A 15 8.92 16.14 5.36
CA ILE A 15 10.27 16.73 5.32
C ILE A 15 11.33 15.63 5.18
N GLN A 16 11.21 14.53 5.94
CA GLN A 16 12.12 13.38 5.84
C GLN A 16 12.07 12.73 4.46
N ASN A 17 10.88 12.58 3.86
CA ASN A 17 10.75 12.07 2.50
C ASN A 17 11.39 13.00 1.46
N LEU A 18 11.23 14.32 1.61
CA LEU A 18 11.88 15.30 0.73
C LEU A 18 13.41 15.27 0.84
N LEU A 19 13.95 15.10 2.05
CA LEU A 19 15.40 14.99 2.27
C LEU A 19 15.97 13.69 1.66
N ARG A 20 15.29 12.55 1.83
CA ARG A 20 15.68 11.27 1.22
C ARG A 20 15.74 11.33 -0.31
N ARG A 21 14.79 12.04 -0.94
CA ARG A 21 14.81 12.31 -2.40
C ARG A 21 16.08 13.05 -2.83
N PHE A 22 16.58 13.98 -2.02
CA PHE A 22 17.77 14.77 -2.33
C PHE A 22 19.07 13.97 -2.19
N GLU A 23 19.07 12.96 -1.31
CA GLU A 23 20.24 12.10 -1.03
C GLU A 23 20.33 10.85 -1.93
N GLY A 24 19.42 10.68 -2.90
CA GLY A 24 19.39 9.50 -3.79
C GLY A 24 18.97 8.21 -3.09
N GLN A 25 18.36 8.30 -1.90
CA GLN A 25 17.76 7.17 -1.20
C GLN A 25 16.45 6.76 -1.91
N PRO A 26 16.10 5.47 -1.94
CA PRO A 26 14.83 5.03 -2.53
C PRO A 26 13.67 5.75 -1.84
N GLU A 27 12.81 6.36 -2.66
CA GLU A 27 11.66 7.09 -2.17
C GLU A 27 10.60 6.11 -1.65
N LEU A 28 10.68 5.80 -0.36
CA LEU A 28 9.72 4.91 0.29
C LEU A 28 8.35 5.58 0.41
N VAL A 29 7.30 4.84 0.04
CA VAL A 29 5.92 5.27 0.16
C VAL A 29 5.37 4.86 1.53
N ASP A 30 4.75 5.82 2.23
CA ASP A 30 4.23 5.63 3.59
C ASP A 30 2.84 4.97 3.60
N GLY A 31 2.79 3.71 4.06
CA GLY A 31 1.57 2.94 4.28
C GLY A 31 0.92 3.14 5.65
N GLY A 32 1.45 4.02 6.50
CA GLY A 32 1.02 4.27 7.89
C GLY A 32 1.77 3.42 8.90
N SER A 33 1.58 2.10 8.85
CA SER A 33 2.25 1.13 9.75
C SER A 33 3.43 0.41 9.10
N PHE A 34 3.75 0.78 7.86
CA PHE A 34 4.82 0.20 7.07
C PHE A 34 5.30 1.21 6.03
N LEU A 35 6.49 0.98 5.50
CA LEU A 35 7.04 1.66 4.33
C LEU A 35 7.12 0.68 3.16
N LEU A 36 6.87 1.16 1.95
CA LEU A 36 6.99 0.36 0.72
C LEU A 36 8.01 1.03 -0.21
N ASP A 37 9.02 0.28 -0.65
CA ASP A 37 9.87 0.72 -1.75
C ASP A 37 9.15 0.45 -3.08
N PRO A 38 8.78 1.47 -3.86
CA PRO A 38 8.04 1.28 -5.11
C PRO A 38 8.91 0.69 -6.23
N ASN A 39 10.24 0.72 -6.10
CA ASN A 39 11.16 0.21 -7.13
C ASN A 39 11.38 -1.30 -6.96
N THR A 40 11.48 -1.76 -5.72
CA THR A 40 11.76 -3.17 -5.40
C THR A 40 10.53 -3.94 -4.94
N TYR A 41 9.46 -3.24 -4.55
CA TYR A 41 8.33 -3.80 -3.80
C TYR A 41 8.73 -4.47 -2.48
N THR A 42 9.78 -3.94 -1.84
CA THR A 42 10.15 -4.35 -0.49
C THR A 42 9.30 -3.59 0.52
N LEU A 43 8.59 -4.35 1.36
CA LEU A 43 7.84 -3.85 2.49
C LEU A 43 8.75 -3.81 3.73
N TYR A 44 8.70 -2.71 4.48
CA TYR A 44 9.43 -2.54 5.74
C TYR A 44 8.43 -2.25 6.86
N LYS A 45 8.52 -3.01 7.96
CA LYS A 45 7.78 -2.76 9.18
C LYS A 45 8.66 -3.09 10.38
N ASP A 46 8.82 -2.13 11.27
CA ASP A 46 9.72 -2.24 12.43
C ASP A 46 11.14 -2.64 11.98
N SER A 47 11.68 -3.75 12.49
CA SER A 47 12.98 -4.30 12.09
C SER A 47 12.89 -5.41 11.03
N GLN A 48 11.72 -5.61 10.43
CA GLN A 48 11.45 -6.67 9.46
C GLN A 48 11.24 -6.10 8.05
N SER A 49 11.70 -6.86 7.05
CA SER A 49 11.46 -6.55 5.65
C SER A 49 10.96 -7.78 4.90
N LEU A 50 10.10 -7.57 3.92
CA LEU A 50 9.57 -8.64 3.08
C LEU A 50 9.46 -8.18 1.64
N LEU A 51 10.00 -8.97 0.71
CA LEU A 51 9.87 -8.73 -0.72
C LEU A 51 8.52 -9.25 -1.24
N LEU A 52 7.74 -8.39 -1.87
CA LEU A 52 6.50 -8.75 -2.53
C LEU A 52 6.78 -9.22 -3.97
N SER A 53 5.95 -10.12 -4.49
CA SER A 53 5.95 -10.36 -5.94
C SER A 53 5.48 -9.11 -6.69
N SER A 54 5.78 -9.04 -8.00
CA SER A 54 5.42 -7.87 -8.84
C SER A 54 3.93 -7.51 -8.75
N ASN A 55 3.03 -8.50 -8.80
CA ASN A 55 1.59 -8.24 -8.72
C ASN A 55 1.14 -7.80 -7.33
N GLU A 56 1.68 -8.41 -6.28
CA GLU A 56 1.40 -8.02 -4.89
C GLU A 56 1.85 -6.58 -4.63
N GLY A 57 3.05 -6.23 -5.10
CA GLY A 57 3.63 -4.90 -5.03
C GLY A 57 2.80 -3.85 -5.78
N LYS A 58 2.43 -4.13 -7.03
CA LYS A 58 1.54 -3.25 -7.83
C LYS A 58 0.20 -2.99 -7.14
N ILE A 59 -0.44 -4.03 -6.60
CA ILE A 59 -1.71 -3.88 -5.87
C ILE A 59 -1.48 -3.01 -4.63
N LEU A 60 -0.49 -3.34 -3.81
CA LEU A 60 -0.26 -2.61 -2.56
C LEU A 60 0.12 -1.15 -2.81
N LEU A 61 0.99 -0.87 -3.77
CA LEU A 61 1.37 0.48 -4.15
C LEU A 61 0.15 1.30 -4.54
N ALA A 62 -0.71 0.77 -5.42
CA ALA A 62 -1.95 1.44 -5.82
C ALA A 62 -2.85 1.74 -4.61
N LEU A 63 -2.99 0.81 -3.67
CA LEU A 63 -3.80 1.01 -2.46
C LEU A 63 -3.19 2.05 -1.50
N VAL A 64 -1.85 2.09 -1.39
CA VAL A 64 -1.13 3.05 -0.54
C VAL A 64 -1.26 4.46 -1.13
N GLU A 65 -1.01 4.63 -2.43
CA GLU A 65 -1.07 5.93 -3.12
C GLU A 65 -2.48 6.54 -3.12
N ASN A 66 -3.52 5.70 -3.16
CA ASN A 66 -4.90 6.14 -3.16
C ASN A 66 -5.52 6.19 -1.76
N ARG A 67 -4.78 5.88 -0.68
CA ARG A 67 -5.35 5.85 0.68
C ARG A 67 -5.95 7.22 1.07
N PRO A 68 -7.18 7.28 1.62
CA PRO A 68 -8.05 6.17 2.04
C PRO A 68 -9.16 5.79 1.03
N GLU A 69 -9.05 6.25 -0.21
CA GLU A 69 -10.05 6.06 -1.26
C GLU A 69 -10.05 4.63 -1.81
N ILE A 70 -11.15 4.28 -2.48
CA ILE A 70 -11.33 2.97 -3.10
C ILE A 70 -10.58 2.92 -4.43
N VAL A 71 -9.73 1.92 -4.61
CA VAL A 71 -9.19 1.53 -5.91
C VAL A 71 -10.13 0.49 -6.52
N SER A 72 -10.69 0.80 -7.68
CA SER A 72 -11.65 -0.07 -8.34
C SER A 72 -11.01 -1.38 -8.82
N LYS A 73 -11.81 -2.45 -8.92
CA LYS A 73 -11.33 -3.72 -9.52
C LYS A 73 -10.78 -3.51 -10.93
N SER A 74 -11.44 -2.65 -11.73
CA SER A 74 -11.01 -2.35 -13.09
C SER A 74 -9.63 -1.68 -13.11
N ARG A 75 -9.39 -0.70 -12.23
CA ARG A 75 -8.09 -0.04 -12.13
C ARG A 75 -6.98 -1.00 -11.68
N LEU A 76 -7.25 -1.85 -10.71
CA LEU A 76 -6.29 -2.87 -10.30
C LEU A 76 -6.00 -3.86 -11.43
N GLY A 77 -7.02 -4.25 -12.19
CA GLY A 77 -6.82 -5.13 -13.34
C GLY A 77 -5.97 -4.51 -14.43
N GLU A 78 -6.22 -3.25 -14.77
CA GLU A 78 -5.41 -2.50 -15.72
C GLU A 78 -3.93 -2.43 -15.29
N LEU A 79 -3.64 -2.21 -14.00
CA LEU A 79 -2.27 -2.17 -13.48
C LEU A 79 -1.55 -3.54 -13.56
N LEU A 80 -2.30 -4.63 -13.37
CA LEU A 80 -1.74 -5.97 -13.37
C LEU A 80 -1.51 -6.52 -14.78
N TRP A 81 -2.46 -6.31 -15.69
CA TRP A 81 -2.47 -6.94 -17.01
C TRP A 81 -2.27 -5.98 -18.18
N GLY A 82 -2.25 -4.66 -17.95
CA GLY A 82 -1.97 -3.66 -18.97
C GLY A 82 -3.09 -3.46 -20.00
N THR A 83 -4.25 -4.06 -19.80
CA THR A 83 -5.41 -3.97 -20.70
C THR A 83 -6.71 -3.83 -19.92
N ASN A 84 -7.69 -3.17 -20.55
CA ASN A 84 -9.08 -3.13 -20.06
C ASN A 84 -9.97 -4.19 -20.73
N GLN A 85 -9.46 -4.90 -21.74
CA GLN A 85 -10.12 -6.04 -22.38
C GLN A 85 -9.73 -7.31 -21.61
N TYR A 86 -10.69 -7.90 -20.92
CA TYR A 86 -10.58 -9.12 -20.12
C TYR A 86 -9.78 -8.99 -18.82
N ILE A 87 -10.35 -8.26 -17.87
CA ILE A 87 -9.93 -8.30 -16.46
C ILE A 87 -10.43 -9.60 -15.84
N ASP A 88 -9.51 -10.51 -15.50
CA ASP A 88 -9.85 -11.71 -14.76
C ASP A 88 -10.03 -11.38 -13.27
N GLU A 89 -11.28 -11.18 -12.85
CA GLU A 89 -11.61 -10.93 -11.46
C GLU A 89 -11.14 -12.06 -10.52
N ASN A 90 -11.14 -13.32 -10.98
CA ASN A 90 -10.66 -14.44 -10.18
C ASN A 90 -9.15 -14.36 -9.98
N ALA A 91 -8.41 -14.02 -11.03
CA ALA A 91 -6.98 -13.78 -10.92
C ALA A 91 -6.67 -12.60 -9.97
N LEU A 92 -7.48 -11.53 -9.99
CA LEU A 92 -7.34 -10.41 -9.04
C LEU A 92 -7.56 -10.90 -7.60
N GLN A 93 -8.61 -11.69 -7.35
CA GLN A 93 -8.89 -12.27 -6.03
C GLN A 93 -7.74 -13.17 -5.54
N VAL A 94 -7.16 -13.99 -6.43
CA VAL A 94 -6.03 -14.86 -6.10
C VAL A 94 -4.81 -14.02 -5.71
N ASN A 95 -4.48 -12.97 -6.47
CA ASN A 95 -3.37 -12.08 -6.13
C ASN A 95 -3.61 -11.32 -4.82
N LEU A 96 -4.85 -10.87 -4.54
CA LEU A 96 -5.21 -10.26 -3.25
C LEU A 96 -5.12 -11.25 -2.08
N THR A 97 -5.51 -12.51 -2.30
CA THR A 97 -5.39 -13.56 -1.28
C THR A 97 -3.93 -13.85 -0.94
N ARG A 98 -3.07 -13.91 -1.97
CA ARG A 98 -1.61 -14.04 -1.79
C ARG A 98 -1.03 -12.82 -1.06
N LEU A 99 -1.36 -11.61 -1.50
CA LEU A 99 -0.93 -10.38 -0.86
C LEU A 99 -1.32 -10.36 0.63
N ARG A 100 -2.57 -10.68 0.98
CA ARG A 100 -3.01 -10.76 2.38
C ARG A 100 -2.23 -11.80 3.17
N LYS A 101 -1.99 -12.98 2.61
CA LYS A 101 -1.18 -14.03 3.25
C LYS A 101 0.26 -13.54 3.51
N THR A 102 0.83 -12.84 2.54
CA THR A 102 2.16 -12.25 2.62
C THR A 102 2.22 -11.15 3.70
N LEU A 103 1.26 -10.22 3.70
CA LEU A 103 1.13 -9.16 4.71
C LEU A 103 0.89 -9.69 6.12
N ARG A 104 0.24 -10.84 6.27
CA ARG A 104 0.00 -11.48 7.57
C ARG A 104 1.31 -11.80 8.31
N GLN A 105 2.40 -12.06 7.59
CA GLN A 105 3.72 -12.30 8.20
C GLN A 105 4.22 -11.11 9.02
N LEU A 106 3.74 -9.91 8.69
CA LEU A 106 4.05 -8.65 9.38
C LEU A 106 2.85 -8.11 10.18
N ASN A 107 1.80 -8.90 10.36
CA ASN A 107 0.51 -8.51 10.98
C ASN A 107 -0.18 -7.34 10.26
N LEU A 108 -0.12 -7.28 8.93
CA LEU A 108 -0.68 -6.19 8.11
C LEU A 108 -1.86 -6.62 7.23
N ASP A 109 -2.29 -7.87 7.28
CA ASP A 109 -3.35 -8.43 6.42
C ASP A 109 -4.71 -7.73 6.60
N HIS A 110 -4.99 -7.25 7.80
CA HIS A 110 -6.19 -6.50 8.14
C HIS A 110 -6.23 -5.08 7.53
N GLN A 111 -5.13 -4.58 6.96
CA GLN A 111 -5.07 -3.23 6.38
C GLN A 111 -5.82 -3.13 5.05
N ILE A 112 -6.03 -4.24 4.32
CA ILE A 112 -6.74 -4.21 3.02
C ILE A 112 -8.21 -4.55 3.20
N GLU A 113 -9.07 -3.56 3.03
CA GLU A 113 -10.52 -3.72 3.06
C GLU A 113 -11.10 -4.02 1.67
N THR A 114 -12.04 -4.96 1.63
CA THR A 114 -12.86 -5.21 0.43
C THR A 114 -14.13 -4.38 0.52
N ILE A 115 -14.37 -3.50 -0.46
CA ILE A 115 -15.64 -2.79 -0.62
C ILE A 115 -16.46 -3.53 -1.66
N ARG A 116 -17.50 -4.23 -1.20
CA ARG A 116 -18.35 -5.10 -2.03
C ARG A 116 -18.87 -4.33 -3.26
N GLY A 117 -18.74 -4.94 -4.42
CA GLY A 117 -19.17 -4.37 -5.71
C GLY A 117 -18.26 -3.28 -6.29
N HIS A 118 -17.30 -2.73 -5.53
CA HIS A 118 -16.53 -1.56 -5.95
C HIS A 118 -15.04 -1.86 -6.15
N GLY A 119 -14.39 -2.44 -5.14
CA GLY A 119 -12.94 -2.63 -5.17
C GLY A 119 -12.35 -2.80 -3.78
N TYR A 120 -11.18 -2.20 -3.59
CA TYR A 120 -10.39 -2.36 -2.37
C TYR A 120 -9.82 -1.02 -1.92
N ARG A 121 -9.56 -0.89 -0.63
CA ARG A 121 -8.85 0.27 -0.08
C ARG A 121 -7.89 -0.15 1.00
N LEU A 122 -6.86 0.67 1.21
CA LEU A 122 -6.05 0.59 2.42
C LEU A 122 -6.79 1.30 3.55
N ARG A 123 -6.89 0.66 4.72
CA ARG A 123 -7.52 1.25 5.90
C ARG A 123 -6.87 2.58 6.23
N ARG A 124 -7.71 3.55 6.60
CA ARG A 124 -7.24 4.73 7.31
C ARG A 124 -6.80 4.29 8.71
N GLN A 125 -5.61 4.69 9.14
CA GLN A 125 -5.29 4.56 10.55
C GLN A 125 -6.14 5.54 11.34
N GLU A 126 -7.07 5.02 12.13
CA GLU A 126 -7.74 5.79 13.17
C GLU A 126 -6.77 5.88 14.35
N ASN A 127 -6.25 7.09 14.59
CA ASN A 127 -5.52 7.37 15.82
C ASN A 127 -6.53 7.26 16.97
N GLN A 128 -6.40 6.23 17.81
CA GLN A 128 -7.01 6.22 19.14
C GLN A 128 -6.13 7.04 20.09
#